data_AF-A0A1E5XMU5-F1
#
_entry.id   AF-A0A1E5XMU5-F1
#
_cell.length_a   1.000
_cell.length_b   1.000
_cell.length_c   1.000
_cell.angle_alpha   90.00
_cell.angle_beta   90.00
_cell.angle_gamma   90.00
#
_symmetry.space_group_name_H-M   'P 1'
#
loop_
_entity.id
_entity.type
_entity.pdbx_description
1 polymer ?
#
loop_
_entity_poly.entity_id
_entity_poly.type
_entity_poly.pdbx_seq_one_letter_code
_entity_poly.pdbx_strand_id
1 'polypeptide(L)'
;MSITLDDSPIDVPPTQRSAWGTSVSLGFHAVLFGLLLLGPNQDKPEPLPPPSIAVELMTAAQFAALTAPAETPPAAAPTTPATAASPGSSTTTPATKAAPGGTIRATEFFAGSLLAEPESARLRAAMTTLDGSERLVQLCSIEAIEQIRRARPEFDPDTVVAYAMADMATRDGALIADGGAFRSRREWYEVKFSCAAAADYSAVERFEFSVGGFIPHELWEEHYLTAAESDE
;
A
#
# COMPACT_ATOMS: atom_id res chain seq x y z
N MET A 1 -25.23 59.20 27.65
CA MET A 1 -23.90 58.54 27.69
C MET A 1 -23.44 58.42 26.26
N SER A 2 -22.55 59.32 25.83
CA SER A 2 -22.00 59.32 24.48
C SER A 2 -20.62 58.70 24.56
N ILE A 3 -20.42 57.57 23.87
CA ILE A 3 -19.11 56.93 23.73
C ILE A 3 -18.48 57.56 22.50
N THR A 4 -17.43 58.35 22.69
CA THR A 4 -16.60 58.86 21.60
C THR A 4 -15.63 57.75 21.20
N LEU A 5 -15.74 57.22 19.97
CA LEU A 5 -14.69 56.38 19.40
C LEU A 5 -13.50 57.27 19.03
N ASP A 6 -12.33 56.90 19.54
CA ASP A 6 -11.04 57.50 19.23
C ASP A 6 -10.58 57.00 17.85
N ASP A 7 -10.53 57.91 16.86
CA ASP A 7 -10.10 57.65 15.48
C ASP A 7 -8.62 58.03 15.31
N SER A 8 -7.77 57.54 16.22
CA SER A 8 -6.32 57.73 16.11
C SER A 8 -5.74 56.63 15.21
N PRO A 9 -4.93 56.97 14.19
CA PRO A 9 -4.27 55.96 13.36
C PRO A 9 -3.28 55.16 14.20
N ILE A 10 -3.39 53.82 14.16
CA ILE A 10 -2.39 52.93 14.74
C ILE A 10 -1.11 53.06 13.92
N ASP A 11 -0.10 53.69 14.49
CA ASP A 11 1.25 53.78 13.92
C ASP A 11 1.90 52.39 14.03
N VAL A 12 1.94 51.65 12.93
CA VAL A 12 2.64 50.36 12.85
C VAL A 12 4.10 50.66 12.56
N PRO A 13 5.05 50.37 13.48
CA PRO A 13 6.45 50.65 13.22
C PRO A 13 6.92 49.85 11.99
N PRO A 14 7.76 50.44 11.11
CA PRO A 14 8.27 49.72 9.96
C PRO A 14 9.03 48.49 10.46
N THR A 15 8.72 47.31 9.93
CA THR A 15 9.54 46.10 10.13
C THR A 15 10.96 46.41 9.69
N GLN A 16 11.81 46.70 10.66
CA GLN A 16 13.23 46.89 10.46
C GLN A 16 13.78 45.53 10.02
N ARG A 17 13.88 45.31 8.69
CA ARG A 17 14.62 44.18 8.13
C ARG A 17 16.04 44.33 8.65
N SER A 18 16.35 43.58 9.71
CA SER A 18 17.60 43.67 10.43
C SER A 18 18.72 43.23 9.49
N ALA A 19 19.40 44.21 8.88
CA ALA A 19 20.63 43.99 8.12
C ALA A 19 21.72 43.30 8.98
N TRP A 20 21.56 43.33 10.30
CA TRP A 20 22.36 42.56 11.24
C TRP A 20 22.01 41.07 11.21
N GLY A 21 20.74 40.69 11.06
CA GLY A 21 20.32 39.30 10.95
C GLY A 21 20.93 38.60 9.73
N THR A 22 20.94 39.27 8.58
CA THR A 22 21.59 38.75 7.36
C THR A 22 23.10 38.65 7.53
N SER A 23 23.73 39.66 8.12
CA SER A 23 25.19 39.66 8.35
C SER A 23 25.62 38.57 9.34
N VAL A 24 24.84 38.35 10.39
CA VAL A 24 25.09 37.29 11.39
C VAL A 24 24.88 35.90 10.79
N SER A 25 23.82 35.70 10.00
CA SER A 25 23.58 34.44 9.29
C SER A 25 24.70 34.12 8.30
N LEU A 26 25.13 35.12 7.51
CA LEU A 26 26.22 34.94 6.55
C LEU A 26 27.55 34.62 7.27
N GLY A 27 27.83 35.29 8.39
CA GLY A 27 29.00 35.01 9.23
C GLY A 27 28.95 33.61 9.83
N PHE A 28 27.80 33.19 10.36
CA PHE A 28 27.62 31.83 10.89
C PHE A 28 27.84 30.77 9.82
N HIS A 29 27.28 30.95 8.62
CA HIS A 29 27.49 30.02 7.52
C HIS A 29 28.94 30.01 7.02
N ALA A 30 29.62 31.15 6.97
CA ALA A 30 31.04 31.21 6.60
C ALA A 30 31.92 30.46 7.62
N VAL A 31 31.63 30.58 8.92
CA VAL A 31 32.32 29.83 9.99
C VAL A 31 32.03 28.34 9.87
N LEU A 32 30.78 27.93 9.66
CA LEU A 32 30.40 26.52 9.48
C LEU A 32 31.10 25.92 8.26
N PHE A 33 31.14 26.65 7.15
CA PHE A 33 31.83 26.22 5.93
C PHE A 33 33.34 26.11 6.14
N GLY A 34 33.94 27.06 6.86
CA GLY A 34 35.35 26.98 7.27
C GLY A 34 35.64 25.76 8.14
N LEU A 35 34.77 25.46 9.11
CA LEU A 35 34.89 24.26 9.96
C LEU A 35 34.74 22.96 9.17
N LEU A 36 33.91 22.93 8.13
CA LEU A 36 33.79 21.77 7.24
C LEU A 36 35.02 21.58 6.36
N LEU A 37 35.65 22.68 5.90
CA LEU A 37 36.85 22.62 5.06
C LEU A 37 38.14 22.32 5.84
N LEU A 38 38.24 22.82 7.08
CA LEU A 38 39.41 22.62 7.96
C LEU A 38 39.21 21.47 8.96
N GLY A 39 38.02 20.88 9.00
CA GLY A 39 37.72 19.73 9.82
C GLY A 39 38.64 18.55 9.47
N PRO A 40 38.94 17.67 10.45
CA PRO A 40 39.72 16.47 10.17
C PRO A 40 39.07 15.71 9.02
N ASN A 41 39.90 15.29 8.05
CA ASN A 41 39.47 14.47 6.94
C ASN A 41 38.80 13.24 7.55
N GLN A 42 37.46 13.18 7.52
CA GLN A 42 36.76 12.00 7.97
C GLN A 42 37.09 10.93 6.94
N ASP A 43 37.99 10.02 7.30
CA ASP A 43 38.25 8.83 6.51
C ASP A 43 36.88 8.28 6.10
N LYS A 44 36.70 8.09 4.77
CA LYS A 44 35.44 7.56 4.25
C LYS A 44 35.09 6.33 5.09
N PRO A 45 33.88 6.26 5.67
CA PRO A 45 33.43 5.04 6.32
C PRO A 45 33.68 3.91 5.33
N GLU A 46 34.54 2.97 5.70
CA GLU A 46 34.74 1.77 4.92
C GLU A 46 33.34 1.18 4.72
N PRO A 47 32.88 0.97 3.47
CA PRO A 47 31.55 0.44 3.25
C PRO A 47 31.49 -0.90 3.99
N LEU A 48 30.66 -0.95 5.04
CA LEU A 48 30.28 -2.22 5.62
C LEU A 48 29.81 -3.09 4.44
N PRO A 49 30.27 -4.36 4.35
CA PRO A 49 29.75 -5.25 3.33
C PRO A 49 28.21 -5.21 3.44
N PRO A 50 27.49 -5.05 2.30
CA PRO A 50 26.05 -4.99 2.35
C PRO A 50 25.55 -6.22 3.12
N PRO A 51 24.58 -6.07 4.05
CA PRO A 51 23.94 -7.23 4.62
C PRO A 51 23.50 -8.11 3.44
N SER A 52 24.00 -9.35 3.40
CA SER A 52 23.58 -10.29 2.38
C SER A 52 22.09 -10.53 2.59
N ILE A 53 21.26 -9.88 1.77
CA ILE A 53 19.84 -10.17 1.72
C ILE A 53 19.76 -11.61 1.25
N ALA A 54 19.41 -12.50 2.19
CA ALA A 54 19.11 -13.88 1.88
C ALA A 54 17.77 -13.88 1.15
N VAL A 55 17.80 -13.53 -0.14
CA VAL A 55 16.64 -13.69 -1.01
C VAL A 55 16.43 -15.19 -1.13
N GLU A 56 15.43 -15.71 -0.43
CA GLU A 56 15.00 -17.08 -0.63
C GLU A 56 14.41 -17.17 -2.04
N LEU A 57 15.24 -17.60 -2.98
CA LEU A 57 14.86 -17.75 -4.38
C LEU A 57 13.84 -18.90 -4.49
N MET A 58 12.56 -18.55 -4.50
CA MET A 58 11.49 -19.52 -4.74
C MET A 58 11.72 -20.21 -6.10
N THR A 59 11.61 -21.54 -6.11
CA THR A 59 11.70 -22.28 -7.37
C THR A 59 10.48 -21.95 -8.24
N ALA A 60 10.64 -22.08 -9.57
CA ALA A 60 9.54 -21.87 -10.51
C ALA A 60 8.32 -22.76 -10.20
N ALA A 61 8.54 -23.98 -9.70
CA ALA A 61 7.47 -24.91 -9.34
C ALA A 61 6.67 -24.44 -8.10
N GLN A 62 7.36 -23.94 -7.07
CA GLN A 62 6.69 -23.39 -5.88
C GLN A 62 5.88 -22.13 -6.22
N PHE A 63 6.47 -21.25 -7.03
CA PHE A 63 5.77 -20.04 -7.49
C PHE A 63 4.55 -20.39 -8.36
N ALA A 64 4.70 -21.35 -9.28
CA ALA A 64 3.61 -21.84 -10.11
C ALA A 64 2.48 -22.47 -9.27
N ALA A 65 2.80 -23.24 -8.23
CA ALA A 65 1.78 -23.85 -7.36
C ALA A 65 0.91 -22.80 -6.66
N LEU A 66 1.49 -21.65 -6.28
CA LEU A 66 0.78 -20.56 -5.60
C LEU A 66 0.01 -19.66 -6.57
N THR A 67 0.42 -19.60 -7.84
CA THR A 67 -0.15 -18.69 -8.83
C THR A 67 -1.01 -19.39 -9.88
N ALA A 68 -0.97 -20.73 -9.96
CA ALA A 68 -1.74 -21.49 -10.94
C ALA A 68 -3.25 -21.30 -10.73
N PRO A 69 -4.04 -21.26 -11.82
CA PRO A 69 -5.48 -21.48 -11.73
C PRO A 69 -5.74 -22.82 -11.03
N ALA A 70 -6.70 -22.87 -10.10
CA ALA A 70 -7.16 -24.14 -9.55
C ALA A 70 -7.69 -24.99 -10.71
N GLU A 71 -7.02 -26.10 -10.99
CA GLU A 71 -7.49 -27.07 -11.97
C GLU A 71 -8.84 -27.59 -11.47
N THR A 72 -9.92 -27.25 -12.18
CA THR A 72 -11.21 -27.87 -11.90
C THR A 72 -11.03 -29.34 -12.25
N PRO A 73 -11.23 -30.29 -11.32
CA PRO A 73 -11.18 -31.70 -11.66
C PRO A 73 -12.09 -31.94 -12.88
N PRO A 74 -11.68 -32.74 -13.89
CA PRO A 74 -12.50 -32.97 -15.06
C PRO A 74 -13.89 -33.40 -14.61
N ALA A 75 -14.91 -32.65 -15.06
CA ALA A 75 -16.29 -32.95 -14.79
C ALA A 75 -16.56 -34.41 -15.18
N ALA A 76 -16.77 -35.27 -14.19
CA ALA A 76 -17.28 -36.60 -14.42
C ALA A 76 -18.62 -36.46 -15.17
N ALA A 77 -18.72 -37.15 -16.30
CA ALA A 77 -19.86 -37.10 -17.21
C ALA A 77 -21.19 -37.40 -16.47
N PRO A 78 -22.32 -36.81 -16.92
CA PRO A 78 -23.57 -36.83 -16.18
C PRO A 78 -24.26 -38.19 -16.31
N THR A 79 -24.53 -38.83 -15.17
CA THR A 79 -25.60 -39.83 -15.05
C THR A 79 -26.75 -39.24 -14.26
N THR A 80 -27.85 -38.94 -14.95
CA THR A 80 -29.20 -38.85 -14.38
C THR A 80 -30.03 -39.98 -15.02
N PRO A 81 -31.10 -40.52 -14.39
CA PRO A 81 -32.14 -39.72 -13.72
C PRO A 81 -32.84 -40.33 -12.48
N ALA A 82 -33.43 -39.47 -11.62
CA ALA A 82 -34.88 -39.40 -11.35
C ALA A 82 -35.22 -38.69 -10.02
N THR A 83 -35.96 -37.58 -10.16
CA THR A 83 -37.15 -37.13 -9.40
C THR A 83 -37.18 -37.16 -7.87
N ALA A 84 -37.30 -35.97 -7.23
CA ALA A 84 -38.54 -35.53 -6.57
C ALA A 84 -38.41 -34.17 -5.83
N ALA A 85 -39.40 -33.30 -6.08
CA ALA A 85 -40.04 -32.31 -5.20
C ALA A 85 -39.26 -31.08 -4.64
N SER A 86 -39.70 -29.89 -5.08
CA SER A 86 -39.86 -28.68 -4.26
C SER A 86 -41.31 -28.62 -3.71
N PRO A 87 -41.71 -27.73 -2.77
CA PRO A 87 -41.07 -26.49 -2.32
C PRO A 87 -41.05 -26.24 -0.79
N GLY A 88 -40.24 -25.28 -0.35
CA GLY A 88 -40.29 -24.75 1.02
C GLY A 88 -39.66 -23.37 1.12
N SER A 89 -40.50 -22.33 1.07
CA SER A 89 -40.14 -20.97 1.47
C SER A 89 -39.96 -20.92 2.99
N SER A 90 -38.81 -20.41 3.45
CA SER A 90 -38.67 -19.79 4.77
C SER A 90 -37.60 -18.71 4.69
N THR A 91 -38.08 -17.46 4.74
CA THR A 91 -37.38 -16.26 5.18
C THR A 91 -36.57 -16.54 6.45
N THR A 92 -35.37 -15.96 6.59
CA THR A 92 -34.85 -15.19 7.76
C THR A 92 -33.32 -15.09 7.68
N THR A 93 -32.79 -13.90 7.37
CA THR A 93 -31.42 -13.48 7.74
C THR A 93 -31.36 -13.31 9.26
N PRO A 94 -30.29 -13.72 9.97
CA PRO A 94 -29.21 -12.77 10.23
C PRO A 94 -27.78 -13.36 10.22
N ALA A 95 -26.87 -12.58 9.63
CA ALA A 95 -25.44 -12.43 9.94
C ALA A 95 -24.74 -13.62 10.63
N THR A 96 -24.06 -14.46 9.84
CA THR A 96 -22.93 -15.24 10.37
C THR A 96 -21.70 -14.35 10.38
N LYS A 97 -21.30 -13.95 11.59
CA LYS A 97 -19.99 -13.40 11.95
C LYS A 97 -18.89 -14.26 11.29
N ALA A 98 -18.24 -13.73 10.25
CA ALA A 98 -17.13 -14.38 9.59
C ALA A 98 -15.98 -14.53 10.59
N ALA A 99 -15.47 -15.76 10.74
CA ALA A 99 -14.22 -16.01 11.45
C ALA A 99 -13.05 -15.38 10.67
N PRO A 100 -11.96 -14.95 11.34
CA PRO A 100 -10.74 -14.57 10.65
C PRO A 100 -10.11 -15.81 9.98
N GLY A 101 -9.60 -15.66 8.76
CA GLY A 101 -8.64 -16.62 8.18
C GLY A 101 -9.10 -17.52 7.03
N GLY A 102 -10.15 -17.19 6.30
CA GLY A 102 -10.46 -17.87 5.03
C GLY A 102 -9.82 -17.15 3.84
N THR A 103 -9.13 -17.89 2.98
CA THR A 103 -8.64 -17.36 1.70
C THR A 103 -9.80 -17.17 0.71
N ILE A 104 -9.88 -15.99 0.11
CA ILE A 104 -10.92 -15.57 -0.84
C ILE A 104 -10.29 -15.47 -2.22
N ARG A 105 -10.86 -16.21 -3.18
CA ARG A 105 -10.51 -16.10 -4.59
C ARG A 105 -11.45 -15.12 -5.28
N ALA A 106 -10.90 -14.10 -5.91
CA ALA A 106 -11.67 -13.12 -6.66
C ALA A 106 -12.12 -13.67 -8.01
N THR A 107 -13.34 -13.31 -8.41
CA THR A 107 -13.93 -13.64 -9.73
C THR A 107 -14.14 -12.41 -10.62
N GLU A 108 -13.95 -11.22 -10.06
CA GLU A 108 -14.02 -9.92 -10.72
C GLU A 108 -12.81 -9.11 -10.26
N PHE A 109 -12.26 -8.28 -11.15
CA PHE A 109 -11.06 -7.47 -10.90
C PHE A 109 -11.31 -6.00 -11.21
N PHE A 110 -10.73 -5.10 -10.43
CA PHE A 110 -11.13 -3.69 -10.39
C PHE A 110 -10.01 -2.73 -10.81
N ALA A 111 -8.74 -3.10 -10.60
CA ALA A 111 -7.62 -2.19 -10.80
C ALA A 111 -7.54 -1.63 -12.23
N GLY A 112 -7.78 -2.48 -13.24
CA GLY A 112 -7.74 -2.04 -14.64
C GLY A 112 -8.80 -1.00 -14.99
N SER A 113 -10.05 -1.21 -14.57
CA SER A 113 -11.14 -0.24 -14.82
C SER A 113 -10.93 1.05 -14.04
N LEU A 114 -10.49 0.97 -12.78
CA LEU A 114 -10.21 2.16 -11.97
C LEU A 114 -9.07 2.98 -12.56
N LEU A 115 -8.02 2.31 -13.05
CA LEU A 115 -6.95 2.99 -13.76
C LEU A 115 -7.42 3.57 -15.09
N ALA A 116 -8.45 3.03 -15.75
CA ALA A 116 -8.99 3.56 -17.00
C ALA A 116 -9.87 4.81 -16.83
N GLU A 117 -10.39 5.08 -15.62
CA GLU A 117 -11.25 6.23 -15.35
C GLU A 117 -10.56 7.58 -15.65
N PRO A 118 -11.28 8.59 -16.18
CA PRO A 118 -10.70 9.90 -16.48
C PRO A 118 -10.01 10.56 -15.27
N GLU A 119 -10.57 10.39 -14.07
CA GLU A 119 -10.03 10.95 -12.81
C GLU A 119 -8.66 10.36 -12.46
N SER A 120 -8.43 9.10 -12.83
CA SER A 120 -7.17 8.37 -12.61
C SER A 120 -6.09 8.71 -13.65
N ALA A 121 -6.29 9.69 -14.54
CA ALA A 121 -5.36 9.95 -15.64
C ALA A 121 -3.92 10.26 -15.20
N ARG A 122 -3.76 10.97 -14.09
CA ARG A 122 -2.44 11.26 -13.52
C ARG A 122 -1.78 10.01 -12.95
N LEU A 123 -2.55 9.19 -12.21
CA LEU A 123 -2.06 7.92 -11.67
C LEU A 123 -1.66 6.97 -12.81
N ARG A 124 -2.52 6.80 -13.82
CA ARG A 124 -2.22 5.99 -15.01
C ARG A 124 -0.95 6.45 -15.71
N ALA A 125 -0.75 7.75 -15.86
CA ALA A 125 0.49 8.29 -16.44
C ALA A 125 1.71 7.97 -15.58
N ALA A 126 1.62 8.13 -14.25
CA ALA A 126 2.69 7.77 -13.32
C ALA A 126 3.03 6.26 -13.38
N MET A 127 2.03 5.38 -13.51
CA MET A 127 2.26 3.94 -13.68
C MET A 127 3.20 3.62 -14.87
N THR A 128 3.13 4.41 -15.94
CA THR A 128 3.98 4.21 -17.13
C THR A 128 5.45 4.54 -16.91
N THR A 129 5.79 5.32 -15.87
CA THR A 129 7.18 5.67 -15.54
C THR A 129 7.86 4.65 -14.64
N LEU A 130 7.09 3.72 -14.06
CA LEU A 130 7.58 2.64 -13.22
C LEU A 130 8.14 1.51 -14.08
N ASP A 131 9.16 0.81 -13.56
CA ASP A 131 9.59 -0.47 -14.11
C ASP A 131 8.51 -1.54 -13.95
N GLY A 132 8.70 -2.70 -14.61
CA GLY A 132 7.68 -3.75 -14.64
C GLY A 132 7.34 -4.32 -13.25
N SER A 133 8.33 -4.54 -12.39
CA SER A 133 8.10 -5.05 -11.03
C SER A 133 7.38 -4.04 -10.16
N GLU A 134 7.76 -2.77 -10.21
CA GLU A 134 7.10 -1.72 -9.43
C GLU A 134 5.67 -1.47 -9.96
N ARG A 135 5.48 -1.47 -11.28
CA ARG A 135 4.14 -1.39 -11.89
C ARG A 135 3.24 -2.55 -11.45
N LEU A 136 3.79 -3.77 -11.36
CA LEU A 136 3.07 -4.93 -10.85
C LEU A 136 2.64 -4.73 -9.40
N VAL A 137 3.55 -4.29 -8.53
CA VAL A 137 3.26 -4.01 -7.12
C VAL A 137 2.12 -3.02 -7.00
N GLN A 138 2.18 -1.90 -7.71
CA GLN A 138 1.15 -0.87 -7.63
C GLN A 138 -0.21 -1.36 -8.15
N LEU A 139 -0.23 -2.07 -9.28
CA LEU A 139 -1.47 -2.63 -9.83
C LEU A 139 -2.11 -3.62 -8.85
N CYS A 140 -1.30 -4.51 -8.26
CA CYS A 140 -1.79 -5.49 -7.30
C CYS A 140 -2.20 -4.86 -5.95
N SER A 141 -1.57 -3.77 -5.52
CA SER A 141 -1.98 -3.00 -4.34
C SER A 141 -3.33 -2.32 -4.53
N ILE A 142 -3.58 -1.72 -5.70
CA ILE A 142 -4.89 -1.15 -6.05
C ILE A 142 -5.97 -2.24 -6.02
N GLU A 143 -5.66 -3.40 -6.61
CA GLU A 143 -6.58 -4.55 -6.59
C GLU A 143 -6.87 -5.02 -5.15
N ALA A 144 -5.84 -5.17 -4.33
CA ALA A 144 -5.97 -5.59 -2.94
C ALA A 144 -6.88 -4.66 -2.12
N ILE A 145 -6.70 -3.34 -2.26
CA ILE A 145 -7.55 -2.33 -1.61
C ILE A 145 -9.01 -2.56 -1.96
N GLU A 146 -9.31 -2.71 -3.25
CA GLU A 146 -10.68 -2.78 -3.75
C GLU A 146 -11.37 -4.11 -3.44
N GLN A 147 -10.60 -5.21 -3.42
CA GLN A 147 -11.07 -6.53 -3.01
C GLN A 147 -11.39 -6.56 -1.52
N ILE A 148 -10.50 -6.03 -0.67
CA ILE A 148 -10.73 -5.94 0.78
C ILE A 148 -11.96 -5.08 1.06
N ARG A 149 -12.05 -3.90 0.44
CA ARG A 149 -13.17 -2.96 0.59
C ARG A 149 -14.54 -3.61 0.30
N ARG A 150 -14.63 -4.43 -0.75
CA ARG A 150 -15.87 -5.11 -1.15
C ARG A 150 -16.18 -6.34 -0.32
N ALA A 151 -15.17 -7.16 -0.04
CA ALA A 151 -15.39 -8.43 0.67
C ALA A 151 -15.57 -8.24 2.19
N ARG A 152 -14.99 -7.17 2.75
CA ARG A 152 -14.92 -6.90 4.19
C ARG A 152 -15.35 -5.45 4.47
N PRO A 153 -16.66 -5.15 4.41
CA PRO A 153 -17.19 -3.79 4.51
C PRO A 153 -16.95 -3.11 5.87
N GLU A 154 -16.46 -3.85 6.87
CA GLU A 154 -15.98 -3.28 8.13
C GLU A 154 -14.68 -2.47 8.02
N PHE A 155 -13.92 -2.64 6.93
CA PHE A 155 -12.68 -1.92 6.64
C PHE A 155 -12.88 -0.81 5.61
N ASP A 156 -12.03 0.20 5.70
CA ASP A 156 -11.90 1.28 4.72
C ASP A 156 -10.42 1.38 4.31
N PRO A 157 -9.93 0.45 3.46
CA PRO A 157 -8.52 0.34 3.15
C PRO A 157 -8.05 1.51 2.26
N ASP A 158 -6.95 2.16 2.64
CA ASP A 158 -6.38 3.29 1.90
C ASP A 158 -4.93 3.05 1.44
N THR A 159 -4.25 2.03 1.97
CA THR A 159 -2.86 1.72 1.65
C THR A 159 -2.61 0.23 1.80
N VAL A 160 -1.75 -0.33 0.95
CA VAL A 160 -1.23 -1.71 1.04
C VAL A 160 0.29 -1.68 0.91
N VAL A 161 0.97 -2.41 1.79
CA VAL A 161 2.42 -2.65 1.76
C VAL A 161 2.61 -4.15 1.60
N ALA A 162 3.03 -4.59 0.42
CA ALA A 162 3.11 -6.01 0.07
C ALA A 162 4.21 -6.78 0.81
N TYR A 163 5.20 -6.07 1.35
CA TYR A 163 6.41 -6.64 1.97
C TYR A 163 6.57 -6.26 3.46
N ALA A 164 5.46 -5.95 4.15
CA ALA A 164 5.53 -5.39 5.51
C ALA A 164 6.14 -6.36 6.54
N MET A 165 5.54 -7.54 6.69
CA MET A 165 5.86 -8.55 7.69
C MET A 165 6.75 -9.67 7.14
N ALA A 166 6.84 -9.81 5.83
CA ALA A 166 7.70 -10.76 5.12
C ALA A 166 8.00 -10.24 3.71
N ASP A 167 9.10 -10.71 3.11
CA ASP A 167 9.45 -10.35 1.74
C ASP A 167 8.35 -10.78 0.75
N MET A 168 8.10 -9.93 -0.24
CA MET A 168 7.27 -10.28 -1.39
C MET A 168 8.11 -10.97 -2.47
N ALA A 169 7.49 -11.87 -3.23
CA ALA A 169 8.10 -12.51 -4.38
C ALA A 169 7.41 -12.07 -5.67
N THR A 170 8.18 -11.77 -6.72
CA THR A 170 7.66 -11.48 -8.05
C THR A 170 8.28 -12.39 -9.10
N ARG A 171 7.46 -12.86 -10.04
CA ARG A 171 7.92 -13.66 -11.18
C ARG A 171 6.87 -13.66 -12.29
N ASP A 172 7.31 -13.48 -13.53
CA ASP A 172 6.49 -13.66 -14.75
C ASP A 172 5.13 -12.93 -14.70
N GLY A 173 5.11 -11.68 -14.22
CA GLY A 173 3.90 -10.86 -14.11
C GLY A 173 3.01 -11.19 -12.91
N ALA A 174 3.47 -12.02 -11.98
CA ALA A 174 2.76 -12.35 -10.76
C ALA A 174 3.54 -11.94 -9.50
N LEU A 175 2.79 -11.62 -8.45
CA LEU A 175 3.25 -11.16 -7.15
C LEU A 175 2.64 -12.04 -6.06
N ILE A 176 3.46 -12.42 -5.08
CA ILE A 176 3.06 -13.11 -3.86
C ILE A 176 3.48 -12.25 -2.67
N ALA A 177 2.51 -11.92 -1.83
CA ALA A 177 2.70 -11.19 -0.58
C ALA A 177 2.21 -12.07 0.57
N ASP A 178 3.11 -12.84 1.21
CA ASP A 178 2.78 -13.73 2.33
C ASP A 178 2.79 -13.03 3.70
N GLY A 179 3.28 -11.78 3.74
CA GLY A 179 3.32 -10.93 4.92
C GLY A 179 2.98 -9.48 4.59
N GLY A 180 1.96 -9.25 3.76
CA GLY A 180 1.50 -7.90 3.46
C GLY A 180 0.79 -7.25 4.65
N ALA A 181 0.68 -5.92 4.61
CA ALA A 181 -0.15 -5.15 5.52
C ALA A 181 -1.04 -4.19 4.74
N PHE A 182 -2.25 -3.93 5.21
CA PHE A 182 -3.09 -2.86 4.71
C PHE A 182 -3.51 -1.93 5.84
N ARG A 183 -3.65 -0.65 5.53
CA ARG A 183 -4.10 0.37 6.47
C ARG A 183 -5.58 0.63 6.24
N SER A 184 -6.34 0.66 7.33
CA SER A 184 -7.75 1.04 7.33
C SER A 184 -8.03 1.91 8.54
N ARG A 185 -8.50 3.15 8.33
CA ARG A 185 -8.77 4.13 9.40
C ARG A 185 -7.55 4.35 10.32
N ARG A 186 -6.37 4.52 9.72
CA ARG A 186 -5.07 4.71 10.41
C ARG A 186 -4.56 3.52 11.22
N GLU A 187 -5.25 2.37 11.17
CA GLU A 187 -4.80 1.15 11.83
C GLU A 187 -4.32 0.14 10.79
N TRP A 188 -3.30 -0.63 11.13
CA TRP A 188 -2.71 -1.62 10.24
C TRP A 188 -3.21 -3.03 10.54
N TYR A 189 -3.43 -3.80 9.48
CA TYR A 189 -3.91 -5.17 9.53
C TYR A 189 -3.12 -6.03 8.56
N GLU A 190 -2.92 -7.30 8.89
CA GLU A 190 -2.26 -8.25 8.01
C GLU A 190 -3.12 -8.57 6.79
N VAL A 191 -2.46 -8.72 5.64
CA VAL A 191 -3.06 -9.30 4.43
C VAL A 191 -2.06 -10.24 3.79
N LYS A 192 -2.55 -11.36 3.28
CA LYS A 192 -1.81 -12.18 2.33
C LYS A 192 -2.50 -12.15 0.99
N PHE A 193 -1.76 -12.08 -0.10
CA PHE A 193 -2.35 -12.19 -1.42
C PHE A 193 -1.42 -12.75 -2.48
N SER A 194 -2.00 -13.37 -3.49
CA SER A 194 -1.37 -13.66 -4.78
C SER A 194 -2.10 -12.89 -5.87
N CYS A 195 -1.34 -12.32 -6.80
CA CYS A 195 -1.84 -11.48 -7.88
C CYS A 195 -1.11 -11.85 -9.17
N ALA A 196 -1.82 -11.93 -10.29
CA ALA A 196 -1.23 -12.05 -11.62
C ALA A 196 -1.80 -10.96 -12.53
N ALA A 197 -0.92 -10.20 -13.17
CA ALA A 197 -1.27 -9.14 -14.09
C ALA A 197 -1.23 -9.62 -15.54
N ALA A 198 -1.99 -8.94 -16.39
CA ALA A 198 -1.83 -9.04 -17.83
C ALA A 198 -0.40 -8.61 -18.23
N ALA A 199 0.12 -9.13 -19.35
CA ALA A 199 1.52 -8.89 -19.76
C ALA A 199 1.88 -7.41 -19.97
N ASP A 200 0.89 -6.55 -20.24
CA ASP A 200 1.05 -5.11 -20.41
C ASP A 200 0.76 -4.30 -19.12
N TYR A 201 0.43 -4.99 -18.03
CA TYR A 201 0.02 -4.42 -16.74
C TYR A 201 -1.24 -3.53 -16.82
N SER A 202 -2.10 -3.76 -17.81
CA SER A 202 -3.36 -3.01 -17.97
C SER A 202 -4.45 -3.47 -16.99
N ALA A 203 -4.40 -4.71 -16.51
CA ALA A 203 -5.40 -5.31 -15.65
C ALA A 203 -4.82 -6.48 -14.83
N VAL A 204 -5.55 -6.86 -13.78
CA VAL A 204 -5.32 -8.09 -13.03
C VAL A 204 -6.14 -9.22 -13.67
N GLU A 205 -5.54 -10.40 -13.79
CA GLU A 205 -6.16 -11.61 -14.36
C GLU A 205 -6.44 -12.70 -13.30
N ARG A 206 -5.77 -12.62 -12.15
CA ARG A 206 -5.97 -13.52 -11.01
C ARG A 206 -5.66 -12.80 -9.72
N PHE A 207 -6.51 -12.98 -8.73
CA PHE A 207 -6.30 -12.44 -7.40
C PHE A 207 -6.90 -13.38 -6.35
N GLU A 208 -6.13 -13.66 -5.31
CA GLU A 208 -6.55 -14.44 -4.15
C GLU A 208 -5.95 -13.81 -2.90
N PHE A 209 -6.73 -13.64 -1.85
CA PHE A 209 -6.27 -12.96 -0.64
C PHE A 209 -6.90 -13.49 0.65
N SER A 210 -6.27 -13.18 1.78
CA SER A 210 -6.84 -13.38 3.10
C SER A 210 -6.54 -12.17 3.98
N VAL A 211 -7.52 -11.73 4.76
CA VAL A 211 -7.36 -10.67 5.76
C VAL A 211 -7.05 -11.31 7.11
N GLY A 212 -5.93 -10.91 7.69
CA GLY A 212 -5.44 -11.33 9.00
C GLY A 212 -5.81 -10.38 10.13
N GLY A 213 -5.02 -10.41 11.19
CA GLY A 213 -5.26 -9.67 12.42
C GLY A 213 -4.83 -8.21 12.37
N PHE A 214 -5.18 -7.47 13.43
CA PHE A 214 -4.60 -6.16 13.72
C PHE A 214 -3.09 -6.28 13.99
N ILE A 215 -2.30 -5.34 13.45
CA ILE A 215 -0.85 -5.24 13.68
C ILE A 215 -0.62 -4.25 14.83
N PRO A 216 -0.12 -4.72 16.00
CA PRO A 216 0.16 -3.86 17.15
C PRO A 216 1.08 -2.68 16.83
N HIS A 217 0.83 -1.53 17.45
CA HIS A 217 1.56 -0.27 17.19
C HIS A 217 3.05 -0.41 17.46
N GLU A 218 3.44 -1.29 18.39
CA GLU A 218 4.82 -1.55 18.75
C GLU A 218 5.62 -2.17 17.59
N LEU A 219 4.94 -2.77 16.61
CA LEU A 219 5.57 -3.37 15.44
C LEU A 219 5.73 -2.37 14.27
N TRP A 220 5.13 -1.18 14.36
CA TRP A 220 5.00 -0.31 13.19
C TRP A 220 6.35 0.28 12.74
N GLU A 221 7.19 0.70 13.67
CA GLU A 221 8.52 1.24 13.35
C GLU A 221 9.41 0.19 12.68
N GLU A 222 9.38 -1.05 13.19
CA GLU A 222 10.14 -2.18 12.65
C GLU A 222 9.72 -2.53 11.21
N HIS A 223 8.43 -2.39 10.88
CA HIS A 223 7.87 -2.73 9.57
C HIS A 223 7.59 -1.51 8.68
N TYR A 224 8.12 -0.34 9.03
CA TYR A 224 7.96 0.92 8.28
C TYR A 224 6.49 1.33 8.03
N LEU A 225 5.60 0.99 8.97
CA LEU A 225 4.18 1.29 8.91
C LEU A 225 3.90 2.65 9.57
N THR A 226 3.26 3.57 8.85
CA THR A 226 2.98 4.93 9.35
C THR A 226 1.48 5.17 9.55
N ALA A 227 1.14 5.89 10.62
CA ALA A 227 -0.24 6.26 10.97
C ALA A 227 -0.84 7.35 10.07
N ALA A 228 0.03 8.20 9.48
CA ALA A 228 -0.33 9.40 8.77
C ALA A 228 0.03 9.30 7.29
N GLU A 229 -0.78 9.95 6.45
CA GLU A 229 -0.24 10.60 5.25
C GLU A 229 0.47 11.85 5.78
N SER A 230 1.79 11.86 5.77
CA SER A 230 2.53 13.06 6.12
C SER A 230 2.24 14.11 5.05
N ASP A 231 1.33 15.04 5.35
CA ASP A 231 1.18 16.32 4.66
C ASP A 231 2.48 17.11 4.88
N GLU A 232 3.48 16.89 4.03
CA GLU A 232 4.70 17.70 3.95
C GLU A 232 4.83 18.38 2.59
#